data_AF-B0GAJ7-F1
#
_entry.id   AF-B0GAJ7-F1
#
_cell.length_a   1.000
_cell.length_b   1.000
_cell.length_c   1.000
_cell.angle_alpha   90.00
_cell.angle_beta   90.00
_cell.angle_gamma   90.00
#
_symmetry.space_group_name_H-M   'P 1'
#
loop_
_entity.id
_entity.type
_entity.pdbx_description
1 polymer ?
#
loop_
_entity_poly.entity_id
_entity_poly.type
_entity_poly.pdbx_seq_one_letter_code
_entity_poly.pdbx_strand_id
1 'polypeptide(L)'
;MSAFDNATLMITGGTGSFGSTVLKHFLDSDLKEIRIFSRDEKKQDDMRHELQAKHPEQAKKVKFYIGDVRNPQSVKDAMPGVDYIFHAAALKQVPSCEFFPMQAVQTNVIGTDNVLHAAIDAGVKRVVCLSTDKAAYPINAMGISKAMMEHVIYANARVAAERGGTTICCTRYGNVMCSRGSVIPLFIDQIKSGNPITITDPNMTRFLMNLDEAVDLVMFAFQHANPGDLFIQKADASTIGDLAKAVQQLFGDTGTNIIGTRHGEKLFETLMTREERLRSEDMGHYFRVAADNRDLNYDKFVVKGEVHTMSDESYTSHNTERLDVEGTVKKILTTDYVQEALKELQR
;
A
#
# COMPACT_ATOMS: atom_id res chain seq x y z
N MET A 1 -11.56 26.17 -4.51
CA MET A 1 -12.26 24.86 -4.43
C MET A 1 -11.19 23.80 -4.29
N SER A 2 -11.41 22.78 -3.47
CA SER A 2 -10.44 21.68 -3.35
C SER A 2 -10.40 20.91 -4.69
N ALA A 3 -9.38 20.06 -4.89
CA ALA A 3 -9.34 19.16 -6.05
C ALA A 3 -10.50 18.14 -6.07
N PHE A 4 -11.25 18.01 -4.98
CA PHE A 4 -12.29 17.01 -4.77
C PHE A 4 -13.71 17.56 -4.84
N ASP A 5 -13.89 18.86 -5.02
CA ASP A 5 -15.21 19.50 -5.09
C ASP A 5 -16.10 18.84 -6.16
N ASN A 6 -17.27 18.39 -5.72
CA ASN A 6 -18.28 17.71 -6.53
C ASN A 6 -17.81 16.43 -7.25
N ALA A 7 -16.66 15.87 -6.84
CA ALA A 7 -16.08 14.68 -7.46
C ALA A 7 -16.51 13.38 -6.76
N THR A 8 -16.39 12.26 -7.48
CA THR A 8 -16.62 10.91 -6.95
C THR A 8 -15.32 10.14 -6.83
N LEU A 9 -15.00 9.66 -5.62
CA LEU A 9 -13.86 8.80 -5.33
C LEU A 9 -14.31 7.34 -5.24
N MET A 10 -13.68 6.42 -5.96
CA MET A 10 -13.84 4.98 -5.78
C MET A 10 -12.62 4.35 -5.12
N ILE A 11 -12.85 3.51 -4.11
CA ILE A 11 -11.82 2.77 -3.39
C ILE A 11 -12.07 1.28 -3.58
N THR A 12 -11.30 0.65 -4.47
CA THR A 12 -11.32 -0.82 -4.59
C THR A 12 -10.59 -1.44 -3.41
N GLY A 13 -11.09 -2.54 -2.86
CA GLY A 13 -10.59 -3.07 -1.60
C GLY A 13 -10.94 -2.14 -0.42
N GLY A 14 -11.98 -1.31 -0.56
CA GLY A 14 -12.33 -0.25 0.39
C GLY A 14 -12.70 -0.73 1.79
N THR A 15 -13.01 -2.02 1.98
CA THR A 15 -13.26 -2.62 3.30
C THR A 15 -11.99 -3.13 4.02
N GLY A 16 -10.82 -2.99 3.39
CA GLY A 16 -9.54 -3.29 4.03
C GLY A 16 -9.06 -2.15 4.93
N SER A 17 -8.05 -2.40 5.76
CA SER A 17 -7.53 -1.39 6.72
C SER A 17 -7.10 -0.08 6.05
N PHE A 18 -6.45 -0.18 4.88
CA PHE A 18 -6.08 1.00 4.09
C PHE A 18 -7.34 1.76 3.61
N GLY A 19 -8.30 1.04 3.01
CA GLY A 19 -9.54 1.64 2.52
C GLY A 19 -10.38 2.31 3.60
N SER A 20 -10.47 1.70 4.79
CA SER A 20 -11.12 2.32 5.96
C SER A 20 -10.40 3.57 6.44
N THR A 21 -9.05 3.59 6.38
CA THR A 21 -8.26 4.76 6.78
C THR A 21 -8.45 5.90 5.77
N VAL A 22 -8.39 5.61 4.47
CA VAL A 22 -8.74 6.60 3.43
C VAL A 22 -10.15 7.14 3.67
N LEU A 23 -11.13 6.27 3.90
CA LEU A 23 -12.49 6.71 4.16
C LEU A 23 -12.55 7.68 5.35
N LYS A 24 -11.87 7.37 6.47
CA LYS A 24 -11.77 8.26 7.65
C LYS A 24 -11.20 9.64 7.26
N HIS A 25 -10.14 9.69 6.47
CA HIS A 25 -9.50 10.94 6.02
C HIS A 25 -10.38 11.77 5.08
N PHE A 26 -11.18 11.11 4.25
CA PHE A 26 -12.03 11.77 3.25
C PHE A 26 -13.47 11.99 3.70
N LEU A 27 -13.86 11.50 4.88
CA LEU A 27 -15.24 11.56 5.35
C LEU A 27 -15.75 12.98 5.56
N ASP A 28 -14.86 13.93 5.85
CA ASP A 28 -15.20 15.35 6.01
C ASP A 28 -14.75 16.22 4.82
N SER A 29 -14.30 15.61 3.71
CA SER A 29 -13.99 16.33 2.46
C SER A 29 -15.25 16.76 1.68
N ASP A 30 -15.05 17.66 0.72
CA ASP A 30 -16.05 18.17 -0.24
C ASP A 30 -16.36 17.21 -1.40
N LEU A 31 -15.93 15.95 -1.31
CA LEU A 31 -16.36 14.90 -2.23
C LEU A 31 -17.89 14.75 -2.22
N LYS A 32 -18.47 14.68 -3.42
CA LYS A 32 -19.89 14.38 -3.61
C LYS A 32 -20.23 12.95 -3.19
N GLU A 33 -19.35 12.00 -3.54
CA GLU A 33 -19.59 10.58 -3.32
C GLU A 33 -18.28 9.81 -3.10
N ILE A 34 -18.30 8.84 -2.17
CA ILE A 34 -17.22 7.88 -1.94
C ILE A 34 -17.77 6.47 -2.15
N ARG A 35 -17.26 5.75 -3.15
CA ARG A 35 -17.65 4.37 -3.46
C ARG A 35 -16.69 3.37 -2.81
N ILE A 36 -17.22 2.56 -1.90
CA ILE A 36 -16.53 1.40 -1.34
C ILE A 36 -16.82 0.20 -2.24
N PHE A 37 -15.80 -0.24 -2.97
CA PHE A 37 -15.91 -1.39 -3.88
C PHE A 37 -15.17 -2.60 -3.31
N SER A 38 -15.92 -3.65 -2.95
CA SER A 38 -15.36 -4.92 -2.48
C SER A 38 -16.38 -6.07 -2.61
N ARG A 39 -15.96 -7.29 -2.28
CA ARG A 39 -16.84 -8.49 -2.31
C ARG A 39 -17.47 -8.84 -0.98
N ASP A 40 -17.00 -8.23 0.11
CA ASP A 40 -17.30 -8.65 1.47
C ASP A 40 -18.52 -7.86 1.97
N GLU A 41 -19.71 -8.40 1.74
CA GLU A 41 -20.99 -7.78 2.05
C GLU A 41 -21.14 -7.51 3.55
N LYS A 42 -20.63 -8.40 4.39
CA LYS A 42 -20.64 -8.23 5.84
C LYS A 42 -19.83 -7.00 6.24
N LYS A 43 -18.58 -6.88 5.79
CA LYS A 43 -17.76 -5.70 6.12
C LYS A 43 -18.34 -4.41 5.57
N GLN A 44 -18.99 -4.45 4.40
CA GLN A 44 -19.68 -3.28 3.86
C GLN A 44 -20.87 -2.89 4.75
N ASP A 45 -21.63 -3.86 5.25
CA ASP A 45 -22.76 -3.65 6.15
C ASP A 45 -22.32 -3.12 7.52
N ASP A 46 -21.29 -3.73 8.13
CA ASP A 46 -20.70 -3.29 9.39
C ASP A 46 -20.22 -1.82 9.27
N MET A 47 -19.46 -1.49 8.22
CA MET A 47 -18.99 -0.14 7.94
C MET A 47 -20.16 0.85 7.72
N ARG A 48 -21.22 0.42 7.05
CA ARG A 48 -22.41 1.25 6.81
C ARG A 48 -23.11 1.61 8.12
N HIS A 49 -23.37 0.63 8.97
CA HIS A 49 -24.01 0.85 10.26
C HIS A 49 -23.15 1.71 11.18
N GLU A 50 -21.83 1.49 11.20
CA GLU A 50 -20.91 2.32 11.97
C GLU A 50 -20.94 3.79 11.52
N LEU A 51 -20.89 4.05 10.21
CA LEU A 51 -21.00 5.40 9.66
C LEU A 51 -22.33 6.05 9.98
N GLN A 52 -23.44 5.33 9.85
CA GLN A 52 -24.77 5.87 10.17
C GLN A 52 -24.91 6.24 11.64
N ALA A 53 -24.30 5.46 12.54
CA ALA A 53 -24.34 5.72 13.98
C ALA A 53 -23.43 6.90 14.39
N LYS A 54 -22.23 6.99 13.82
CA LYS A 54 -21.21 7.98 14.23
C LYS A 54 -21.21 9.27 13.39
N HIS A 55 -21.58 9.20 12.12
CA HIS A 55 -21.47 10.27 11.12
C HIS A 55 -22.69 10.32 10.18
N PRO A 56 -23.92 10.54 10.69
CA PRO A 56 -25.16 10.36 9.91
C PRO A 56 -25.27 11.26 8.67
N GLU A 57 -24.71 12.46 8.72
CA GLU A 57 -24.75 13.39 7.58
C GLU A 57 -23.75 12.96 6.49
N GLN A 58 -22.53 12.61 6.87
CA GLN A 58 -21.50 12.15 5.95
C GLN A 58 -21.82 10.77 5.38
N ALA A 59 -22.50 9.90 6.12
CA ALA A 59 -22.88 8.56 5.67
C ALA A 59 -23.66 8.57 4.35
N LYS A 60 -24.43 9.63 4.07
CA LYS A 60 -25.21 9.79 2.82
C LYS A 60 -24.31 9.81 1.57
N LYS A 61 -23.06 10.27 1.71
CA LYS A 61 -22.08 10.38 0.61
C LYS A 61 -21.35 9.06 0.34
N VAL A 62 -21.41 8.09 1.25
CA VAL A 62 -20.73 6.80 1.10
C VAL A 62 -21.67 5.79 0.44
N LYS A 63 -21.25 5.19 -0.68
CA LYS A 63 -21.98 4.15 -1.40
C LYS A 63 -21.20 2.85 -1.38
N PHE A 64 -21.92 1.74 -1.25
CA PHE A 64 -21.34 0.41 -1.14
C PHE A 64 -21.66 -0.38 -2.41
N TYR A 65 -20.62 -0.76 -3.14
CA TYR A 65 -20.70 -1.51 -4.39
C TYR A 65 -20.13 -2.90 -4.16
N ILE A 66 -20.97 -3.92 -4.35
CA ILE A 66 -20.53 -5.32 -4.39
C ILE A 66 -19.90 -5.59 -5.75
N GLY A 67 -18.65 -6.03 -5.75
CA GLY A 67 -17.98 -6.38 -6.99
C GLY A 67 -16.59 -6.98 -6.82
N ASP A 68 -16.08 -7.55 -7.91
CA ASP A 68 -14.78 -8.20 -7.98
C ASP A 68 -13.92 -7.56 -9.08
N VAL A 69 -12.71 -7.15 -8.74
CA VAL A 69 -11.73 -6.63 -9.71
C VAL A 69 -11.38 -7.66 -10.80
N ARG A 70 -11.56 -8.95 -10.51
CA ARG A 70 -11.36 -10.04 -11.48
C ARG A 70 -12.45 -10.11 -12.54
N ASN A 71 -13.60 -9.48 -12.33
CA ASN A 71 -14.72 -9.47 -13.26
C ASN A 71 -14.79 -8.09 -13.97
N PRO A 72 -14.43 -8.01 -15.27
CA PRO A 72 -14.43 -6.74 -16.00
C PRO A 72 -15.79 -6.03 -16.00
N GLN A 73 -16.89 -6.78 -16.12
CA GLN A 73 -18.24 -6.20 -16.11
C GLN A 73 -18.57 -5.60 -14.74
N SER A 74 -18.23 -6.31 -13.66
CA SER A 74 -18.44 -5.82 -12.29
C SER A 74 -17.72 -4.51 -12.01
N VAL A 75 -16.48 -4.37 -12.51
CA VAL A 75 -15.71 -3.12 -12.41
C VAL A 75 -16.34 -2.03 -13.27
N LYS A 76 -16.73 -2.36 -14.50
CA LYS A 76 -17.36 -1.43 -15.44
C LYS A 76 -18.67 -0.86 -14.90
N ASP A 77 -19.50 -1.68 -14.26
CA ASP A 77 -20.78 -1.28 -13.67
C ASP A 77 -20.62 -0.28 -12.50
N ALA A 78 -19.48 -0.34 -11.79
CA ALA A 78 -19.17 0.57 -10.68
C ALA A 78 -18.48 1.87 -11.12
N MET A 79 -18.10 2.00 -12.40
CA MET A 79 -17.32 3.12 -12.93
C MET A 79 -18.09 4.40 -13.33
N PRO A 80 -19.39 4.37 -13.72
CA PRO A 80 -20.08 5.57 -14.21
C PRO A 80 -20.06 6.73 -13.21
N GLY A 81 -19.52 7.88 -13.62
CA GLY A 81 -19.42 9.08 -12.78
C GLY A 81 -18.27 9.09 -11.76
N VAL A 82 -17.36 8.10 -11.79
CA VAL A 82 -16.13 8.11 -10.98
C VAL A 82 -15.12 9.10 -11.56
N ASP A 83 -14.60 9.99 -10.73
CA ASP A 83 -13.53 10.94 -11.09
C ASP A 83 -12.15 10.41 -10.70
N TYR A 84 -12.05 9.75 -9.54
CA TYR A 84 -10.79 9.33 -8.94
C TYR A 84 -10.86 7.90 -8.42
N ILE A 85 -9.75 7.17 -8.52
CA ILE A 85 -9.64 5.81 -8.00
C ILE A 85 -8.41 5.66 -7.10
N PHE A 86 -8.61 5.10 -5.91
CA PHE A 86 -7.55 4.47 -5.14
C PHE A 86 -7.67 2.95 -5.22
N HIS A 87 -6.72 2.33 -5.91
CA HIS A 87 -6.75 0.90 -6.19
C HIS A 87 -5.98 0.10 -5.13
N ALA A 88 -6.69 -0.29 -4.07
CA ALA A 88 -6.13 -1.04 -2.93
C ALA A 88 -6.54 -2.53 -2.88
N ALA A 89 -7.34 -3.02 -3.84
CA ALA A 89 -7.73 -4.42 -3.90
C ALA A 89 -6.51 -5.31 -4.25
N ALA A 90 -6.16 -6.24 -3.36
CA ALA A 90 -5.06 -7.16 -3.58
C ALA A 90 -5.16 -8.43 -2.73
N LEU A 91 -4.53 -9.51 -3.21
CA LEU A 91 -4.12 -10.63 -2.38
C LEU A 91 -2.70 -10.36 -1.87
N LYS A 92 -2.56 -10.14 -0.55
CA LYS A 92 -1.34 -9.58 0.06
C LYS A 92 -0.60 -10.49 1.06
N GLN A 93 -1.14 -11.66 1.36
CA GLN A 93 -0.51 -12.59 2.31
C GLN A 93 0.52 -13.47 1.59
N VAL A 94 1.78 -13.39 2.01
CA VAL A 94 2.88 -14.14 1.37
C VAL A 94 2.58 -15.64 1.29
N PRO A 95 2.21 -16.35 2.38
CA PRO A 95 1.95 -17.79 2.30
C PRO A 95 0.79 -18.14 1.38
N SER A 96 -0.31 -17.36 1.41
CA SER A 96 -1.46 -17.61 0.55
C SER A 96 -1.11 -17.43 -0.93
N CYS A 97 -0.30 -16.43 -1.28
CA CYS A 97 0.16 -16.24 -2.65
C CYS A 97 1.15 -17.32 -3.09
N GLU A 98 2.00 -17.84 -2.19
CA GLU A 98 2.90 -18.96 -2.49
C GLU A 98 2.13 -20.24 -2.78
N PHE A 99 1.11 -20.57 -1.98
CA PHE A 99 0.30 -21.77 -2.20
C PHE A 99 -0.68 -21.63 -3.35
N PHE A 100 -1.13 -20.40 -3.65
CA PHE A 100 -2.12 -20.13 -4.69
C PHE A 100 -1.66 -18.99 -5.63
N PRO A 101 -0.55 -19.15 -6.37
CA PRO A 101 0.06 -18.07 -7.15
C PRO A 101 -0.88 -17.57 -8.25
N MET A 102 -1.68 -18.44 -8.86
CA MET A 102 -2.68 -18.02 -9.85
C MET A 102 -3.78 -17.14 -9.25
N GLN A 103 -4.10 -17.26 -7.95
CA GLN A 103 -5.02 -16.35 -7.28
C GLN A 103 -4.40 -14.96 -7.09
N ALA A 104 -3.08 -14.90 -6.86
CA ALA A 104 -2.33 -13.65 -6.82
C ALA A 104 -2.30 -12.99 -8.20
N VAL A 105 -2.03 -13.75 -9.28
CA VAL A 105 -2.08 -13.24 -10.67
C VAL A 105 -3.47 -12.69 -11.01
N GLN A 106 -4.53 -13.46 -10.78
CA GLN A 106 -5.89 -13.04 -11.09
C GLN A 106 -6.29 -11.75 -10.36
N THR A 107 -5.90 -11.59 -9.10
CA THR A 107 -6.28 -10.41 -8.30
C THR A 107 -5.37 -9.22 -8.56
N ASN A 108 -4.06 -9.42 -8.46
CA ASN A 108 -3.09 -8.34 -8.42
C ASN A 108 -2.67 -7.88 -9.81
N VAL A 109 -2.69 -8.77 -10.81
CA VAL A 109 -2.27 -8.44 -12.19
C VAL A 109 -3.49 -8.22 -13.07
N ILE A 110 -4.29 -9.27 -13.31
CA ILE A 110 -5.47 -9.19 -14.18
C ILE A 110 -6.51 -8.24 -13.59
N GLY A 111 -6.75 -8.32 -12.28
CA GLY A 111 -7.69 -7.42 -11.61
C GLY A 111 -7.29 -5.94 -11.70
N THR A 112 -6.00 -5.64 -11.61
CA THR A 112 -5.50 -4.28 -11.84
C THR A 112 -5.75 -3.85 -13.28
N ASP A 113 -5.41 -4.70 -14.25
CA ASP A 113 -5.59 -4.39 -15.66
C ASP A 113 -7.06 -4.09 -16.02
N ASN A 114 -8.01 -4.87 -15.46
CA ASN A 114 -9.44 -4.61 -15.59
C ASN A 114 -9.85 -3.23 -15.05
N VAL A 115 -9.33 -2.84 -13.88
CA VAL A 115 -9.60 -1.52 -13.27
C VAL A 115 -9.04 -0.41 -14.14
N LEU A 116 -7.82 -0.54 -14.65
CA LEU A 116 -7.19 0.50 -15.46
C LEU A 116 -7.92 0.69 -16.79
N HIS A 117 -8.27 -0.39 -17.50
CA HIS A 117 -9.03 -0.30 -18.74
C HIS A 117 -10.40 0.34 -18.53
N ALA A 118 -11.15 -0.11 -17.52
CA ALA A 118 -12.46 0.47 -17.22
C ALA A 118 -12.35 1.95 -16.80
N ALA A 119 -11.29 2.34 -16.08
CA ALA A 119 -11.05 3.72 -15.69
C ALA A 119 -10.75 4.62 -16.90
N ILE A 120 -9.89 4.15 -17.82
CA ILE A 120 -9.58 4.85 -19.07
C ILE A 120 -10.85 5.02 -19.92
N ASP A 121 -11.62 3.94 -20.10
CA ASP A 121 -12.83 3.96 -20.93
C ASP A 121 -13.93 4.86 -20.34
N ALA A 122 -14.00 4.99 -19.02
CA ALA A 122 -14.95 5.86 -18.32
C ALA A 122 -14.48 7.31 -18.18
N GLY A 123 -13.26 7.65 -18.63
CA GLY A 123 -12.72 9.00 -18.51
C GLY A 123 -12.39 9.42 -17.07
N VAL A 124 -12.02 8.45 -16.21
CA VAL A 124 -11.54 8.73 -14.85
C VAL A 124 -10.32 9.64 -14.93
N LYS A 125 -10.25 10.68 -14.09
CA LYS A 125 -9.19 11.69 -14.16
C LYS A 125 -7.87 11.19 -13.58
N ARG A 126 -7.90 10.52 -12.42
CA ARG A 126 -6.70 10.02 -11.74
C ARG A 126 -6.91 8.65 -11.11
N VAL A 127 -5.92 7.77 -11.27
CA VAL A 127 -5.87 6.45 -10.64
C VAL A 127 -4.54 6.31 -9.89
N VAL A 128 -4.60 6.07 -8.57
CA VAL A 128 -3.44 5.76 -7.74
C VAL A 128 -3.48 4.28 -7.36
N CYS A 129 -2.47 3.54 -7.80
CA CYS A 129 -2.34 2.10 -7.51
C CYS A 129 -1.37 1.86 -6.35
N LEU A 130 -1.70 0.89 -5.49
CA LEU A 130 -0.90 0.58 -4.30
C LEU A 130 -0.03 -0.67 -4.51
N SER A 131 1.28 -0.50 -4.38
CA SER A 131 2.28 -1.56 -4.41
C SER A 131 2.97 -1.71 -3.04
N THR A 132 4.05 -2.49 -2.98
CA THR A 132 4.77 -2.86 -1.76
C THR A 132 6.27 -2.96 -2.02
N ASP A 133 7.09 -2.71 -1.01
CA ASP A 133 8.54 -2.96 -1.03
C ASP A 133 8.91 -4.36 -1.57
N LYS A 134 8.07 -5.37 -1.37
CA LYS A 134 8.30 -6.73 -1.88
C LYS A 134 8.28 -6.85 -3.40
N ALA A 135 7.81 -5.82 -4.10
CA ALA A 135 7.87 -5.71 -5.56
C ALA A 135 9.27 -5.34 -6.07
N ALA A 136 10.12 -4.73 -5.24
CA ALA A 136 11.51 -4.46 -5.60
C ALA A 136 12.37 -5.70 -5.31
N TYR A 137 13.07 -6.22 -6.32
CA TYR A 137 13.82 -7.49 -6.25
C TYR A 137 13.01 -8.63 -5.60
N PRO A 138 11.82 -8.98 -6.14
CA PRO A 138 10.88 -9.87 -5.48
C PRO A 138 11.41 -11.31 -5.42
N ILE A 139 11.16 -12.00 -4.30
CA ILE A 139 11.54 -13.42 -4.11
C ILE A 139 10.34 -14.35 -3.88
N ASN A 140 9.16 -13.78 -3.61
CA ASN A 140 7.94 -14.53 -3.32
C ASN A 140 6.82 -14.17 -4.30
N ALA A 141 5.87 -15.08 -4.51
CA ALA A 141 4.77 -14.96 -5.46
C ALA A 141 3.93 -13.69 -5.24
N MET A 142 3.76 -13.25 -3.99
CA MET A 142 3.07 -12.01 -3.65
C MET A 142 3.82 -10.80 -4.24
N GLY A 143 5.11 -10.67 -3.92
CA GLY A 143 5.99 -9.62 -4.43
C GLY A 143 6.12 -9.67 -5.96
N ILE A 144 6.28 -10.84 -6.55
CA ILE A 144 6.34 -11.02 -8.02
C ILE A 144 5.06 -10.53 -8.69
N SER A 145 3.89 -10.89 -8.13
CA SER A 145 2.61 -10.42 -8.67
C SER A 145 2.45 -8.90 -8.58
N LYS A 146 2.99 -8.26 -7.54
CA LYS A 146 2.98 -6.80 -7.38
C LYS A 146 4.01 -6.11 -8.28
N ALA A 147 5.19 -6.70 -8.48
CA ALA A 147 6.15 -6.23 -9.48
C ALA A 147 5.56 -6.28 -10.89
N MET A 148 4.87 -7.37 -11.24
CA MET A 148 4.16 -7.48 -12.52
C MET A 148 3.02 -6.47 -12.62
N MET A 149 2.26 -6.25 -11.55
CA MET A 149 1.23 -5.20 -11.49
C MET A 149 1.82 -3.82 -11.79
N GLU A 150 2.99 -3.48 -11.27
CA GLU A 150 3.64 -2.20 -11.59
C GLU A 150 3.98 -2.07 -13.08
N HIS A 151 4.46 -3.14 -13.72
CA HIS A 151 4.67 -3.14 -15.16
C HIS A 151 3.35 -2.92 -15.95
N VAL A 152 2.25 -3.55 -15.52
CA VAL A 152 0.91 -3.32 -16.08
C VAL A 152 0.48 -1.87 -15.91
N ILE A 153 0.75 -1.27 -14.75
CA ILE A 153 0.47 0.14 -14.47
C ILE A 153 1.25 1.04 -15.42
N TYR A 154 2.56 0.83 -15.57
CA TYR A 154 3.39 1.65 -16.46
C TYR A 154 2.95 1.52 -17.93
N ALA A 155 2.55 0.32 -18.36
CA ALA A 155 2.04 0.11 -19.71
C ALA A 155 0.73 0.86 -19.97
N ASN A 156 -0.25 0.73 -19.07
CA ASN A 156 -1.53 1.42 -19.19
C ASN A 156 -1.39 2.93 -19.01
N ALA A 157 -0.46 3.41 -18.18
CA ALA A 157 -0.19 4.84 -18.01
C ALA A 157 0.27 5.50 -19.32
N ARG A 158 1.10 4.81 -20.13
CA ARG A 158 1.49 5.30 -21.46
C ARG A 158 0.29 5.39 -22.40
N VAL A 159 -0.53 4.33 -22.46
CA VAL A 159 -1.75 4.31 -23.29
C VAL A 159 -2.72 5.42 -22.88
N ALA A 160 -2.92 5.61 -21.57
CA ALA A 160 -3.78 6.65 -21.04
C ALA A 160 -3.27 8.07 -21.36
N ALA A 161 -1.95 8.27 -21.30
CA ALA A 161 -1.33 9.54 -21.67
C ALA A 161 -1.50 9.87 -23.16
N GLU A 162 -1.39 8.89 -24.06
CA GLU A 162 -1.61 9.07 -25.49
C GLU A 162 -3.07 9.41 -25.83
N ARG A 163 -4.04 8.77 -25.15
CA ARG A 163 -5.47 9.06 -25.32
C ARG A 163 -5.85 10.44 -24.78
N GLY A 164 -5.13 10.91 -23.77
CA GLY A 164 -5.43 12.13 -23.03
C GLY A 164 -6.65 11.96 -22.13
N GLY A 165 -6.48 12.10 -20.81
CA GLY A 165 -7.62 12.19 -19.88
C GLY A 165 -7.44 11.50 -18.54
N THR A 166 -6.66 10.42 -18.46
CA THR A 166 -6.45 9.65 -17.22
C THR A 166 -4.98 9.64 -16.83
N THR A 167 -4.66 10.21 -15.67
CA THR A 167 -3.33 10.05 -15.06
C THR A 167 -3.32 8.80 -14.18
N ILE A 168 -2.46 7.84 -14.51
CA ILE A 168 -2.27 6.62 -13.72
C ILE A 168 -0.90 6.69 -13.06
N CYS A 169 -0.81 6.48 -11.75
CA CYS A 169 0.45 6.40 -11.03
C CYS A 169 0.44 5.27 -9.99
N CYS A 170 1.61 5.00 -9.43
CA CYS A 170 1.81 3.96 -8.43
C CYS A 170 2.44 4.55 -7.16
N THR A 171 2.07 4.00 -6.01
CA THR A 171 2.77 4.22 -4.73
C THR A 171 3.35 2.90 -4.26
N ARG A 172 4.58 2.91 -3.75
CA ARG A 172 5.21 1.74 -3.13
C ARG A 172 5.69 2.11 -1.73
N TYR A 173 5.27 1.30 -0.76
CA TYR A 173 5.59 1.48 0.65
C TYR A 173 5.88 0.15 1.33
N GLY A 174 6.44 0.23 2.54
CA GLY A 174 6.80 -0.94 3.33
C GLY A 174 5.61 -1.62 4.01
N ASN A 175 5.88 -2.49 4.97
CA ASN A 175 4.83 -3.01 5.82
C ASN A 175 4.17 -1.87 6.61
N VAL A 176 2.84 -1.80 6.55
CA VAL A 176 2.10 -0.88 7.41
C VAL A 176 1.92 -1.49 8.80
N MET A 177 2.42 -0.77 9.81
CA MET A 177 2.33 -1.11 11.22
C MET A 177 0.87 -1.34 11.63
N CYS A 178 0.65 -2.33 12.48
CA CYS A 178 -0.67 -2.66 13.04
C CYS A 178 -1.75 -3.01 12.00
N SER A 179 -1.38 -3.25 10.75
CA SER A 179 -2.33 -3.75 9.74
C SER A 179 -2.75 -5.20 10.07
N ARG A 180 -3.94 -5.59 9.60
CA ARG A 180 -4.49 -6.93 9.88
C ARG A 180 -3.54 -8.05 9.46
N GLY A 181 -3.22 -8.91 10.43
CA GLY A 181 -2.31 -10.07 10.25
C GLY A 181 -0.82 -9.70 10.22
N SER A 182 -0.45 -8.50 10.66
CA SER A 182 0.95 -8.08 10.80
C SER A 182 1.55 -8.50 12.14
N VAL A 183 2.86 -8.29 12.28
CA VAL A 183 3.65 -8.81 13.41
C VAL A 183 3.37 -8.08 14.74
N ILE A 184 3.08 -6.78 14.73
CA ILE A 184 2.83 -6.01 15.97
C ILE A 184 1.57 -6.51 16.70
N PRO A 185 0.40 -6.65 16.04
CA PRO A 185 -0.77 -7.27 16.66
C PRO A 185 -0.50 -8.69 17.15
N LEU A 186 0.24 -9.50 16.38
CA LEU A 186 0.61 -10.86 16.79
C LEU A 186 1.41 -10.87 18.09
N PHE A 187 2.41 -9.99 18.22
CA PHE A 187 3.20 -9.89 19.45
C PHE A 187 2.37 -9.43 20.64
N ILE A 188 1.51 -8.43 20.45
CA ILE A 188 0.58 -7.96 21.49
C ILE A 188 -0.34 -9.10 21.94
N ASP A 189 -0.91 -9.86 21.01
CA ASP A 189 -1.80 -10.98 21.31
C ASP A 189 -1.07 -12.13 22.02
N GLN A 190 0.18 -12.42 21.61
CA GLN A 190 1.03 -13.42 22.28
C GLN A 190 1.32 -13.01 23.73
N ILE A 191 1.70 -11.75 23.96
CA ILE A 191 1.96 -11.20 25.29
C ILE A 191 0.69 -11.22 26.15
N LYS A 192 -0.45 -10.75 25.62
CA LYS A 192 -1.75 -10.77 26.32
C LYS A 192 -2.18 -12.20 26.69
N SER A 193 -1.77 -13.19 25.90
CA SER A 193 -2.03 -14.61 26.17
C SER A 193 -1.01 -15.29 27.08
N GLY A 194 0.01 -14.56 27.57
CA GLY A 194 1.09 -15.11 28.38
C GLY A 194 2.09 -15.99 27.62
N ASN A 195 2.08 -15.93 26.28
CA ASN A 195 2.96 -16.72 25.43
C ASN A 195 4.23 -15.91 25.05
N PRO A 196 5.39 -16.58 24.90
CA PRO A 196 6.57 -15.93 24.34
C PRO A 196 6.31 -15.40 22.93
N ILE A 197 6.89 -14.24 22.61
CA ILE A 197 6.79 -13.68 21.27
C ILE A 197 7.64 -14.48 20.28
N THR A 198 7.09 -14.75 19.10
CA THR A 198 7.78 -15.57 18.08
C THR A 198 8.53 -14.70 17.08
N ILE A 199 9.86 -14.70 17.15
CA ILE A 199 10.72 -13.94 16.23
C ILE A 199 11.32 -14.88 15.19
N THR A 200 11.27 -14.51 13.92
CA THR A 200 11.92 -15.29 12.85
C THR A 200 13.43 -15.14 12.91
N ASP A 201 13.94 -13.96 12.55
CA ASP A 201 15.33 -13.57 12.69
C ASP A 201 15.37 -12.15 13.28
N PRO A 202 15.98 -11.95 14.47
CA PRO A 202 16.03 -10.66 15.12
C PRO A 202 16.81 -9.61 14.32
N ASN A 203 17.71 -10.01 13.41
CA ASN A 203 18.52 -9.11 12.59
C ASN A 203 17.80 -8.63 11.32
N MET A 204 16.64 -9.22 10.99
CA MET A 204 15.84 -8.71 9.89
C MET A 204 15.47 -7.25 10.12
N THR A 205 15.48 -6.45 9.07
CA THR A 205 15.03 -5.04 9.13
C THR A 205 13.79 -4.83 8.29
N ARG A 206 12.88 -3.98 8.76
CA ARG A 206 11.67 -3.59 8.02
C ARG A 206 11.47 -2.09 8.16
N PHE A 207 11.01 -1.46 7.08
CA PHE A 207 10.51 -0.09 7.15
C PHE A 207 9.29 -0.02 8.08
N LEU A 208 9.21 1.06 8.86
CA LEU A 208 8.12 1.34 9.78
C LEU A 208 7.28 2.48 9.25
N MET A 209 6.07 2.17 8.80
CA MET A 209 5.11 3.13 8.29
C MET A 209 3.75 2.90 8.95
N ASN A 210 3.07 3.94 9.43
CA ASN A 210 1.70 3.83 9.92
C ASN A 210 0.67 3.99 8.77
N LEU A 211 -0.61 3.74 9.05
CA LEU A 211 -1.66 3.81 8.02
C LEU A 211 -1.87 5.24 7.51
N ASP A 212 -1.73 6.25 8.37
CA ASP A 212 -1.91 7.65 8.00
C ASP A 212 -0.79 8.13 7.05
N GLU A 213 0.46 7.76 7.31
CA GLU A 213 1.60 7.99 6.42
C GLU A 213 1.38 7.34 5.04
N ALA A 214 0.83 6.13 5.00
CA ALA A 214 0.48 5.48 3.73
C ALA A 214 -0.63 6.24 2.98
N VAL A 215 -1.59 6.84 3.68
CA VAL A 215 -2.61 7.71 3.08
C VAL A 215 -1.96 9.00 2.56
N ASP A 216 -1.07 9.62 3.33
CA ASP A 216 -0.32 10.82 2.92
C ASP A 216 0.49 10.57 1.64
N LEU A 217 1.13 9.42 1.51
CA LEU A 217 1.83 9.01 0.28
C LEU A 217 0.86 8.93 -0.91
N VAL A 218 -0.32 8.33 -0.74
CA VAL A 218 -1.33 8.25 -1.80
C VAL A 218 -1.85 9.64 -2.17
N MET A 219 -2.02 10.53 -1.19
CA MET A 219 -2.41 11.92 -1.42
C MET A 219 -1.34 12.71 -2.16
N PHE A 220 -0.08 12.54 -1.78
CA PHE A 220 1.05 13.16 -2.44
C PHE A 220 1.15 12.71 -3.90
N ALA A 221 1.06 11.40 -4.16
CA ALA A 221 1.01 10.86 -5.52
C ALA A 221 -0.21 11.41 -6.29
N PHE A 222 -1.39 11.46 -5.67
CA PHE A 222 -2.59 12.01 -6.29
C PHE A 222 -2.41 13.46 -6.76
N GLN A 223 -1.69 14.29 -6.01
CA GLN A 223 -1.49 15.71 -6.33
C GLN A 223 -0.35 15.95 -7.33
N HIS A 224 0.74 15.18 -7.23
CA HIS A 224 2.00 15.49 -7.91
C HIS A 224 2.35 14.57 -9.08
N ALA A 225 1.60 13.48 -9.30
CA ALA A 225 1.94 12.50 -10.33
C ALA A 225 1.80 13.03 -11.76
N ASN A 226 2.81 12.70 -12.56
CA ASN A 226 2.69 12.53 -14.00
C ASN A 226 2.29 11.08 -14.32
N PRO A 227 1.82 10.81 -15.56
CA PRO A 227 1.50 9.45 -15.97
C PRO A 227 2.69 8.49 -15.82
N GLY A 228 2.47 7.41 -15.08
CA GLY A 228 3.42 6.31 -14.88
C GLY A 228 4.43 6.51 -13.75
N ASP A 229 4.36 7.63 -13.02
CA ASP A 229 5.24 7.87 -11.89
C ASP A 229 5.03 6.83 -10.77
N LEU A 230 6.13 6.46 -10.13
CA LEU A 230 6.14 5.70 -8.89
C LEU A 230 6.58 6.60 -7.73
N PHE A 231 5.76 6.70 -6.69
CA PHE A 231 6.08 7.45 -5.47
C PHE A 231 6.44 6.52 -4.31
N ILE A 232 7.49 6.89 -3.59
CA ILE A 232 7.99 6.21 -2.40
C ILE A 232 8.15 7.25 -1.30
N GLN A 233 7.59 7.00 -0.11
CA GLN A 233 7.87 7.83 1.06
C GLN A 233 9.17 7.37 1.71
N LYS A 234 10.02 8.32 2.11
CA LYS A 234 11.18 8.05 2.96
C LYS A 234 10.68 7.57 4.33
N ALA A 235 11.21 6.46 4.81
CA ALA A 235 10.74 5.85 6.05
C ALA A 235 11.91 5.33 6.88
N ASP A 236 11.75 5.45 8.19
CA ASP A 236 12.64 4.81 9.16
C ASP A 236 12.46 3.29 9.12
N ALA A 237 13.42 2.56 9.63
CA ALA A 237 13.35 1.12 9.82
C ALA A 237 13.71 0.75 11.26
N SER A 238 13.39 -0.48 11.65
CA SER A 238 13.97 -1.10 12.85
C SER A 238 14.38 -2.53 12.53
N THR A 239 15.18 -3.11 13.42
CA THR A 239 15.31 -4.56 13.44
C THR A 239 14.04 -5.20 14.00
N ILE A 240 13.78 -6.47 13.68
CA ILE A 240 12.70 -7.24 14.31
C ILE A 240 12.99 -7.44 15.80
N GLY A 241 14.25 -7.57 16.19
CA GLY A 241 14.65 -7.65 17.60
C GLY A 241 14.29 -6.39 18.40
N ASP A 242 14.56 -5.20 17.86
CA ASP A 242 14.23 -3.93 18.52
C ASP A 242 12.71 -3.69 18.52
N LEU A 243 12.02 -4.06 17.45
CA LEU A 243 10.55 -4.02 17.40
C LEU A 243 9.92 -4.92 18.46
N ALA A 244 10.42 -6.15 18.60
CA ALA A 244 10.00 -7.08 19.64
C ALA A 244 10.17 -6.49 21.04
N LYS A 245 11.37 -5.98 21.35
CA LYS A 245 11.64 -5.32 22.64
C LYS A 245 10.76 -4.10 22.89
N ALA A 246 10.53 -3.28 21.87
CA ALA A 246 9.65 -2.10 21.96
C ALA A 246 8.21 -2.50 22.31
N VAL A 247 7.68 -3.57 21.70
CA VAL A 247 6.36 -4.09 22.05
C VAL A 247 6.35 -4.67 23.47
N GLN A 248 7.38 -5.43 23.86
CA GLN A 248 7.48 -5.98 25.22
C GLN A 248 7.59 -4.88 26.30
N GLN A 249 8.27 -3.78 26.02
CA GLN A 249 8.37 -2.63 26.92
C GLN A 249 7.00 -1.97 27.18
N LEU A 250 6.11 -1.98 26.18
CA LEU A 250 4.77 -1.40 26.29
C LEU A 250 3.73 -2.34 26.90
N PHE A 251 3.80 -3.65 26.58
CA PHE A 251 2.72 -4.60 26.89
C PHE A 251 3.13 -5.67 27.92
N GLY A 252 4.41 -5.78 28.27
CA GLY A 252 4.98 -6.80 29.16
C GLY A 252 5.93 -7.75 28.44
N ASP A 253 6.87 -8.31 29.19
CA ASP A 253 7.87 -9.26 28.68
C ASP A 253 7.47 -10.71 29.05
N THR A 254 7.05 -11.48 28.05
CA THR A 254 6.73 -12.91 28.17
C THR A 254 7.83 -13.83 27.63
N GLY A 255 9.03 -13.28 27.40
CA GLY A 255 10.14 -13.97 26.76
C GLY A 255 10.01 -14.05 25.24
N THR A 256 11.08 -14.52 24.58
CA THR A 256 11.20 -14.61 23.11
C THR A 256 11.49 -16.05 22.69
N ASN A 257 10.84 -16.51 21.62
CA ASN A 257 11.13 -17.77 20.95
C ASN A 257 11.60 -17.49 19.51
N ILE A 258 12.84 -17.88 19.18
CA ILE A 258 13.41 -17.72 17.83
C ILE A 258 13.00 -18.94 16.98
N ILE A 259 12.13 -18.72 16.00
CA ILE A 259 11.58 -19.77 15.13
C ILE A 259 12.34 -19.93 13.81
N GLY A 260 13.31 -19.05 13.54
CA GLY A 260 14.08 -19.03 12.29
C GLY A 260 13.36 -18.32 11.14
N THR A 261 14.12 -17.99 10.11
CA THR A 261 13.61 -17.36 8.89
C THR A 261 12.62 -18.26 8.17
N ARG A 262 11.41 -17.74 7.89
CA ARG A 262 10.40 -18.47 7.12
C ARG A 262 10.72 -18.41 5.63
N HIS A 263 10.20 -19.38 4.88
CA HIS A 263 10.33 -19.40 3.43
C HIS A 263 9.72 -18.13 2.80
N GLY A 264 10.42 -17.56 1.83
CA GLY A 264 9.95 -16.38 1.07
C GLY A 264 10.15 -15.03 1.76
N GLU A 265 10.88 -14.96 2.87
CA GLU A 265 11.23 -13.70 3.56
C GLU A 265 12.65 -13.23 3.22
N LYS A 266 12.83 -11.92 3.10
CA LYS A 266 14.15 -11.29 2.94
C LYS A 266 14.73 -10.85 4.27
N LEU A 267 16.06 -10.76 4.34
CA LEU A 267 16.74 -10.15 5.48
C LEU A 267 16.36 -8.66 5.63
N PHE A 268 16.32 -7.93 4.51
CA PHE A 268 15.88 -6.54 4.45
C PHE A 268 15.01 -6.33 3.22
N GLU A 269 14.19 -5.29 3.28
CA GLU A 269 13.33 -4.90 2.17
C GLU A 269 13.95 -3.75 1.38
N THR A 270 13.63 -3.69 0.09
CA THR A 270 14.08 -2.63 -0.82
C THR A 270 12.86 -1.80 -1.19
N LEU A 271 12.92 -0.48 -1.02
CA LEU A 271 11.87 0.41 -1.51
C LEU A 271 12.15 0.91 -2.93
N MET A 272 13.42 1.18 -3.25
CA MET A 272 13.84 1.67 -4.55
C MET A 272 15.05 0.88 -5.04
N THR A 273 14.96 0.26 -6.22
CA THR A 273 16.08 -0.44 -6.84
C THR A 273 17.15 0.55 -7.29
N ARG A 274 18.35 0.03 -7.61
CA ARG A 274 19.43 0.85 -8.15
C ARG A 274 19.02 1.53 -9.46
N GLU A 275 18.34 0.80 -10.33
CA GLU A 275 17.87 1.30 -11.62
C GLU A 275 16.77 2.37 -11.46
N GLU A 276 15.90 2.22 -10.46
CA GLU A 276 14.90 3.23 -10.11
C GLU A 276 15.53 4.49 -9.54
N ARG A 277 16.59 4.35 -8.72
CA ARG A 277 17.29 5.48 -8.10
C ARG A 277 17.92 6.40 -9.15
N LEU A 278 18.43 5.86 -10.25
CA LEU A 278 18.99 6.64 -11.36
C LEU A 278 17.99 7.58 -12.03
N ARG A 279 16.70 7.25 -11.98
CA ARG A 279 15.58 8.04 -12.53
C ARG A 279 14.69 8.64 -11.45
N SER A 280 15.20 8.71 -10.22
CA SER A 280 14.47 9.24 -9.08
C SER A 280 14.78 10.72 -8.84
N GLU A 281 13.77 11.46 -8.44
CA GLU A 281 13.88 12.82 -7.93
C GLU A 281 13.56 12.83 -6.44
N ASP A 282 14.38 13.52 -5.66
CA ASP A 282 14.14 13.79 -4.25
C ASP A 282 13.16 14.96 -4.10
N MET A 283 11.98 14.68 -3.56
CA MET A 283 10.90 15.64 -3.33
C MET A 283 10.71 15.92 -1.83
N GLY A 284 11.79 15.91 -1.05
CA GLY A 284 11.76 16.15 0.39
C GLY A 284 11.47 14.86 1.17
N HIS A 285 10.22 14.65 1.59
CA HIS A 285 9.82 13.41 2.30
C HIS A 285 9.54 12.23 1.36
N TYR A 286 9.56 12.47 0.05
CA TYR A 286 9.19 11.50 -0.97
C TYR A 286 10.28 11.39 -2.04
N PHE A 287 10.37 10.23 -2.67
CA PHE A 287 11.03 10.04 -3.96
C PHE A 287 9.97 9.88 -5.05
N ARG A 288 10.21 10.52 -6.20
CA ARG A 288 9.46 10.28 -7.43
C ARG A 288 10.36 9.56 -8.42
N VAL A 289 10.01 8.33 -8.75
CA VAL A 289 10.66 7.54 -9.78
C VAL A 289 9.90 7.75 -11.08
N ALA A 290 10.46 8.54 -11.99
CA ALA A 290 9.79 8.91 -13.23
C ALA A 290 9.56 7.68 -14.11
N ALA A 291 8.41 7.61 -14.78
CA ALA A 291 8.15 6.58 -15.78
C ALA A 291 9.28 6.53 -16.82
N ASP A 292 9.60 5.32 -17.27
CA ASP A 292 10.54 5.18 -18.37
C ASP A 292 9.86 5.68 -19.66
N ASN A 293 10.19 6.92 -20.07
CA ASN A 293 9.60 7.64 -21.19
C ASN A 293 10.09 7.17 -22.58
N ARG A 294 10.49 5.89 -22.68
CA ARG A 294 10.74 5.24 -23.96
C ARG A 294 9.39 4.98 -24.63
N ASP A 295 9.07 5.84 -25.58
CA ASP A 295 7.99 5.91 -26.57
C ASP A 295 7.79 4.63 -27.42
N LEU A 296 7.80 3.44 -26.81
CA LEU A 296 7.78 2.13 -27.48
C LEU A 296 8.96 1.88 -28.44
N ASN A 297 9.96 2.75 -28.44
CA ASN A 297 11.15 2.58 -29.26
C ASN A 297 12.12 1.56 -28.65
N TYR A 298 12.16 0.37 -29.27
CA TYR A 298 13.01 -0.75 -28.86
C TYR A 298 14.51 -0.46 -28.97
N ASP A 299 14.95 0.48 -29.83
CA ASP A 299 16.36 0.81 -29.99
C ASP A 299 16.96 1.42 -28.72
N LYS A 300 16.12 2.03 -27.88
CA LYS A 300 16.51 2.52 -26.54
C LYS A 300 16.71 1.38 -25.53
N PHE A 301 16.39 0.13 -25.85
CA PHE A 301 16.79 -1.06 -25.08
C PHE A 301 18.09 -1.70 -25.60
N VAL A 302 18.44 -1.47 -26.87
CA VAL A 302 19.46 -2.27 -27.58
C VAL A 302 20.71 -1.47 -27.99
N VAL A 303 20.58 -0.18 -28.33
CA VAL A 303 21.61 0.53 -29.13
C VAL A 303 22.24 1.74 -28.42
N LYS A 304 21.52 2.44 -27.53
CA LYS A 304 22.04 3.61 -26.80
C LYS A 304 21.62 3.58 -25.33
N GLY A 305 22.37 2.85 -24.50
CA GLY A 305 22.35 3.08 -23.07
C GLY A 305 23.18 4.32 -22.76
N GLU A 306 22.55 5.45 -22.46
CA GLU A 306 23.25 6.48 -21.68
C GLU A 306 23.52 5.86 -20.32
N VAL A 307 24.74 5.32 -20.17
CA VAL A 307 25.19 4.76 -18.91
C VAL A 307 25.44 5.96 -18.00
N HIS A 308 24.39 6.46 -17.35
CA HIS A 308 24.54 7.12 -16.06
C HIS A 308 25.04 6.02 -15.12
N THR A 309 26.36 5.84 -15.13
CA THR A 309 27.07 4.83 -14.35
C THR A 309 26.78 5.08 -12.88
N MET A 310 25.95 4.19 -12.33
CA MET A 310 25.87 3.77 -10.93
C MET A 310 25.38 4.83 -9.93
N SER A 311 24.13 4.68 -9.44
CA SER A 311 23.86 5.07 -8.06
C SER A 311 24.50 4.02 -7.16
N ASP A 312 25.24 4.43 -6.12
CA ASP A 312 26.08 3.51 -5.34
C ASP A 312 25.29 2.34 -4.73
N GLU A 313 24.05 2.55 -4.26
CA GLU A 313 23.24 1.49 -3.63
C GLU A 313 21.72 1.68 -3.82
N SER A 314 20.96 0.58 -3.68
CA SER A 314 19.49 0.61 -3.59
C SER A 314 19.03 1.29 -2.29
N TYR A 315 17.79 1.81 -2.23
CA TYR A 315 17.20 2.30 -0.98
C TYR A 315 16.52 1.15 -0.23
N THR A 316 17.03 0.81 0.95
CA THR A 316 16.67 -0.41 1.69
C THR A 316 16.45 -0.13 3.18
N SER A 317 15.79 -1.05 3.88
CA SER A 317 15.63 -0.96 5.33
C SER A 317 16.94 -1.14 6.10
N HIS A 318 18.05 -1.52 5.44
CA HIS A 318 19.38 -1.62 6.03
C HIS A 318 20.18 -0.32 6.00
N ASN A 319 19.97 0.53 4.98
CA ASN A 319 20.74 1.76 4.78
C ASN A 319 19.90 3.04 4.96
N THR A 320 18.64 2.92 5.38
CA THR A 320 17.83 4.03 5.90
C THR A 320 18.17 4.30 7.38
N GLU A 321 17.56 5.33 7.97
CA GLU A 321 17.64 5.58 9.41
C GLU A 321 17.03 4.40 10.19
N ARG A 322 17.83 3.75 11.04
CA ARG A 322 17.39 2.64 11.88
C ARG A 322 17.15 3.11 13.30
N LEU A 323 15.89 3.05 13.71
CA LEU A 323 15.47 3.36 15.06
C LEU A 323 15.99 2.31 16.03
N ASP A 324 16.43 2.76 17.20
CA ASP A 324 16.66 1.91 18.37
C ASP A 324 15.32 1.54 19.03
N VAL A 325 15.38 0.87 20.18
CA VAL A 325 14.17 0.44 20.92
C VAL A 325 13.29 1.64 21.29
N GLU A 326 13.87 2.72 21.83
CA GLU A 326 13.11 3.91 22.26
C GLU A 326 12.50 4.68 21.08
N GLY A 327 13.23 4.82 19.98
CA GLY A 327 12.71 5.36 18.73
C GLY A 327 11.57 4.51 18.18
N THR A 328 11.72 3.18 18.23
CA THR A 328 10.69 2.24 17.79
C THR A 328 9.43 2.32 18.67
N VAL A 329 9.58 2.44 19.99
CA VAL A 329 8.46 2.69 20.93
C VAL A 329 7.70 3.96 20.53
N LYS A 330 8.41 5.07 20.33
CA LYS A 330 7.78 6.34 19.88
C LYS A 330 7.04 6.15 18.56
N LYS A 331 7.63 5.42 17.61
CA LYS A 331 7.02 5.18 16.29
C LYS A 331 5.76 4.33 16.38
N ILE A 332 5.75 3.22 17.12
CA ILE A 332 4.55 2.36 17.25
C ILE A 332 3.42 3.03 18.05
N LEU A 333 3.74 3.92 18.99
CA LEU A 333 2.77 4.74 19.72
C LEU A 333 2.03 5.75 18.83
N THR A 334 2.51 6.02 17.61
CA THR A 334 1.76 6.83 16.64
C THR A 334 0.54 6.11 16.07
N THR A 335 0.39 4.81 16.30
CA THR A 335 -0.71 4.02 15.74
C THR A 335 -1.92 3.97 16.68
N ASP A 336 -3.12 4.25 16.15
CA ASP A 336 -4.40 4.14 16.89
C ASP A 336 -4.54 2.78 17.59
N TYR A 337 -4.19 1.69 16.90
CA TYR A 337 -4.27 0.32 17.43
C TYR A 337 -3.48 0.12 18.73
N VAL A 338 -2.23 0.59 18.79
CA VAL A 338 -1.39 0.44 19.98
C VAL A 338 -1.93 1.28 21.13
N GLN A 339 -2.38 2.51 20.84
CA GLN A 339 -2.98 3.39 21.84
C GLN A 339 -4.27 2.80 22.43
N GLU A 340 -5.12 2.21 21.60
CA GLU A 340 -6.34 1.53 22.03
C GLU A 340 -6.02 0.28 22.86
N ALA A 341 -5.11 -0.58 22.38
CA ALA A 341 -4.71 -1.79 23.09
C ALA A 341 -4.08 -1.50 24.48
N LEU A 342 -3.38 -0.36 24.63
CA LEU A 342 -2.86 0.09 25.92
C LEU A 342 -3.97 0.58 26.86
N LYS A 343 -4.98 1.29 26.34
CA LYS A 343 -6.14 1.73 27.14
C LYS A 343 -6.95 0.54 27.65
N GLU A 344 -7.02 -0.56 26.89
CA GLU A 344 -7.68 -1.79 27.33
C GLU A 344 -6.97 -2.48 28.50
N LEU A 345 -5.63 -2.41 28.57
CA LEU A 345 -4.85 -2.99 29.66
C LEU A 345 -5.01 -2.22 30.99
N GLN A 346 -5.38 -0.95 30.92
CA GLN A 346 -5.57 -0.08 32.08
C GLN A 346 -6.99 -0.15 32.65
N ARG A 347 -7.90 -0.87 31.99
CA ARG A 347 -9.26 -1.17 32.44
C ARG A 347 -9.29 -2.52 33.12
#